data_AF-A0A1D7YKF2-F1
#
_entry.id   AF-A0A1D7YKF2-F1
#
_cell.length_a   1.000
_cell.length_b   1.000
_cell.length_c   1.000
_cell.angle_alpha   90.00
_cell.angle_beta   90.00
_cell.angle_gamma   90.00
#
_symmetry.space_group_name_H-M   'P 1'
#
loop_
_entity.id
_entity.type
_entity.pdbx_description
1 polymer ?
#
loop_
_entity_poly.entity_id
_entity_poly.type
_entity_poly.pdbx_seq_one_letter_code
_entity_poly.pdbx_strand_id
1 'polypeptide(L)'
;MAEWGSFVGETPSSGGHPPSHPPRSDADDGWGIFEPEPRTGPSPSPSVPPGPAPAADADADWGVFAPAAAEGIPSPAPPSPPAGVPTPSPEVVASLLTAGETLWAHVDGPVAVLGSGCGVTAVYDGEPDGFSGWRPVTVVDPARLTVRPVPLSLAEPPVGAATSVAELYSDTEPQSAAEPRRATPFPVGQGPDLDAVLNRAVAEERERVRAEAAAAAHRAEIQLNVAKRELAERAELAERHARMREEQAQNEERRAQQEAAQQVAAAQTEAQRQIAAARDQAAQTVQHWQFRAQQAEGDRARLAEELNRANRTGVQRLVLVGVLAVIAVVLTFVLKGA
;
A
#
# COMPACT_ATOMS: atom_id res chain seq x y z
N MET A 1 45.46 -21.38 -21.68
CA MET A 1 44.09 -21.14 -21.16
C MET A 1 44.19 -21.40 -19.66
N ALA A 2 44.65 -20.45 -18.85
CA ALA A 2 44.14 -19.09 -18.60
C ALA A 2 42.86 -19.13 -17.74
N GLU A 3 42.94 -18.49 -16.56
CA GLU A 3 42.01 -18.54 -15.44
C GLU A 3 40.84 -17.54 -15.60
N TRP A 4 40.31 -17.04 -14.46
CA TRP A 4 39.16 -16.16 -14.19
C TRP A 4 37.85 -16.93 -13.89
N GLY A 5 37.18 -16.76 -12.74
CA GLY A 5 37.50 -15.91 -11.60
C GLY A 5 36.37 -15.93 -10.56
N SER A 6 36.65 -16.55 -9.42
CA SER A 6 35.95 -16.44 -8.14
C SER A 6 35.62 -14.99 -7.73
N PHE A 7 34.39 -14.72 -7.27
CA PHE A 7 34.05 -13.62 -6.36
C PHE A 7 32.66 -13.81 -5.71
N VAL A 8 32.62 -14.24 -4.43
CA VAL A 8 31.78 -13.62 -3.39
C VAL A 8 32.54 -13.76 -2.08
N GLY A 9 33.11 -12.66 -1.60
CA GLY A 9 33.81 -12.59 -0.32
C GLY A 9 33.27 -11.44 0.54
N GLU A 10 33.16 -11.73 1.83
CA GLU A 10 33.25 -10.78 2.95
C GLU A 10 32.26 -9.60 3.08
N THR A 11 31.39 -9.75 4.08
CA THR A 11 31.11 -8.67 5.03
C THR A 11 32.40 -8.16 5.69
N PRO A 12 32.47 -6.85 6.01
CA PRO A 12 33.13 -6.42 7.24
C PRO A 12 32.12 -5.80 8.23
N SER A 13 32.46 -5.87 9.50
CA SER A 13 31.65 -5.38 10.63
C SER A 13 32.23 -4.08 11.22
N SER A 14 31.35 -3.30 11.85
CA SER A 14 31.64 -2.27 12.87
C SER A 14 32.13 -0.88 12.45
N GLY A 15 31.39 0.15 12.94
CA GLY A 15 31.98 1.41 13.42
C GLY A 15 31.32 2.72 12.93
N GLY A 16 30.73 3.50 13.85
CA GLY A 16 30.80 4.98 13.73
C GLY A 16 29.57 5.89 13.83
N HIS A 17 28.77 5.78 14.90
CA HIS A 17 27.95 6.90 15.49
C HIS A 17 26.75 7.50 14.69
N PRO A 18 25.77 8.12 15.38
CA PRO A 18 24.47 8.50 14.81
C PRO A 18 24.33 10.01 14.49
N PRO A 19 23.39 10.39 13.59
CA PRO A 19 22.84 11.74 13.54
C PRO A 19 21.64 11.89 14.50
N SER A 20 21.70 12.92 15.35
CA SER A 20 20.67 13.28 16.32
C SER A 20 19.43 13.94 15.68
N HIS A 21 18.24 13.64 16.18
CA HIS A 21 17.11 14.60 16.25
C HIS A 21 17.48 15.75 17.22
N PRO A 22 16.90 16.98 17.16
CA PRO A 22 15.45 17.27 17.10
C PRO A 22 15.09 18.54 16.24
N PRO A 23 13.87 19.15 16.28
CA PRO A 23 12.69 18.85 17.10
C PRO A 23 11.34 18.72 16.36
N ARG A 24 10.31 18.44 17.17
CA ARG A 24 8.87 18.42 16.88
C ARG A 24 8.35 19.69 16.20
N SER A 25 7.25 19.52 15.47
CA SER A 25 6.10 20.43 15.52
C SER A 25 4.84 19.60 15.73
N ASP A 26 3.97 20.03 16.62
CA ASP A 26 2.81 19.26 17.08
C ASP A 26 1.63 19.34 16.09
N ALA A 27 0.88 18.24 15.96
CA ALA A 27 -0.46 18.21 15.39
C ALA A 27 -1.20 17.00 15.98
N ASP A 28 -2.04 17.28 16.97
CA ASP A 28 -2.74 16.32 17.82
C ASP A 28 -3.73 15.40 17.07
N ASP A 29 -3.90 14.22 17.67
CA ASP A 29 -5.16 13.50 17.94
C ASP A 29 -6.29 13.39 16.89
N GLY A 30 -6.75 12.15 16.72
CA GLY A 30 -7.94 11.83 15.92
C GLY A 30 -8.45 10.39 16.04
N TRP A 31 -8.35 9.75 17.21
CA TRP A 31 -8.92 8.41 17.43
C TRP A 31 -10.39 8.46 17.84
N GLY A 32 -11.27 7.86 17.02
CA GLY A 32 -12.53 7.26 17.47
C GLY A 32 -13.82 7.79 16.85
N ILE A 33 -14.60 6.89 16.23
CA ILE A 33 -15.91 6.38 16.72
C ILE A 33 -16.53 5.46 15.63
N PHE A 34 -17.22 4.39 16.06
CA PHE A 34 -17.88 3.39 15.21
C PHE A 34 -19.42 3.50 15.37
N GLU A 35 -20.15 3.69 14.25
CA GLU A 35 -21.55 3.26 13.97
C GLU A 35 -22.72 3.66 14.94
N PRO A 36 -24.03 3.49 14.58
CA PRO A 36 -24.62 2.68 13.48
C PRO A 36 -25.71 3.33 12.59
N GLU A 37 -26.09 2.60 11.52
CA GLU A 37 -27.37 2.80 10.79
C GLU A 37 -28.61 2.59 11.69
N PRO A 38 -29.76 3.17 11.29
CA PRO A 38 -30.98 2.36 11.25
C PRO A 38 -31.80 2.50 9.96
N ARG A 39 -32.32 1.35 9.50
CA ARG A 39 -33.29 1.19 8.40
C ARG A 39 -34.63 1.88 8.69
N THR A 40 -35.29 2.44 7.66
CA THR A 40 -36.65 2.06 7.19
C THR A 40 -37.09 2.86 5.94
N GLY A 41 -37.87 2.23 5.05
CA GLY A 41 -38.58 2.90 3.93
C GLY A 41 -39.92 3.52 4.36
N PRO A 42 -40.84 3.92 3.44
CA PRO A 42 -41.07 3.31 2.12
C PRO A 42 -41.25 4.29 0.91
N SER A 43 -41.32 3.68 -0.29
CA SER A 43 -41.81 4.26 -1.56
C SER A 43 -43.32 4.65 -1.49
N PRO A 44 -43.93 5.45 -2.41
CA PRO A 44 -43.82 5.32 -3.87
C PRO A 44 -43.78 6.60 -4.75
N SER A 45 -43.34 6.45 -6.00
CA SER A 45 -43.54 7.39 -7.13
C SER A 45 -45.01 7.36 -7.65
N PRO A 46 -45.45 8.28 -8.55
CA PRO A 46 -45.19 8.09 -9.99
C PRO A 46 -45.07 9.36 -10.88
N SER A 47 -44.70 9.13 -12.16
CA SER A 47 -44.97 9.94 -13.38
C SER A 47 -43.86 10.87 -13.94
N VAL A 48 -43.86 10.97 -15.29
CA VAL A 48 -42.78 11.32 -16.26
C VAL A 48 -43.49 11.82 -17.57
N PRO A 49 -42.90 12.51 -18.59
CA PRO A 49 -41.72 13.40 -18.76
C PRO A 49 -42.21 14.85 -19.12
N PRO A 50 -41.87 15.60 -20.22
CA PRO A 50 -40.63 15.79 -21.03
C PRO A 50 -40.22 17.26 -21.40
N GLY A 51 -38.91 17.48 -21.60
CA GLY A 51 -38.31 18.45 -22.55
C GLY A 51 -38.24 19.94 -22.16
N PRO A 52 -37.55 20.82 -22.94
CA PRO A 52 -36.70 20.58 -24.13
C PRO A 52 -35.25 21.15 -24.03
N ALA A 53 -34.51 21.19 -25.16
CA ALA A 53 -33.12 21.70 -25.31
C ALA A 53 -32.99 23.25 -25.28
N PRO A 54 -31.78 23.85 -25.40
CA PRO A 54 -31.23 24.12 -26.74
C PRO A 54 -29.68 24.12 -26.91
N ALA A 55 -29.29 24.26 -28.20
CA ALA A 55 -27.96 24.27 -28.80
C ALA A 55 -26.97 25.38 -28.40
N ALA A 56 -25.70 25.19 -28.80
CA ALA A 56 -24.87 26.22 -29.43
C ALA A 56 -23.78 25.59 -30.33
N ASP A 57 -23.70 26.01 -31.58
CA ASP A 57 -22.61 25.69 -32.52
C ASP A 57 -21.36 26.56 -32.27
N ALA A 58 -20.17 25.99 -32.47
CA ALA A 58 -19.01 26.65 -33.11
C ALA A 58 -17.82 25.66 -33.26
N ASP A 59 -17.62 25.16 -34.49
CA ASP A 59 -16.36 24.83 -35.20
C ASP A 59 -15.05 24.64 -34.36
N ALA A 60 -14.23 23.60 -34.51
CA ALA A 60 -13.90 22.78 -35.68
C ALA A 60 -13.02 21.57 -35.28
N ASP A 61 -13.27 20.38 -35.85
CA ASP A 61 -12.29 19.60 -36.64
C ASP A 61 -12.88 18.25 -37.11
N TRP A 62 -12.54 17.87 -38.35
CA TRP A 62 -12.65 16.53 -38.98
C TRP A 62 -13.72 15.57 -38.44
N GLY A 63 -14.96 15.82 -38.89
CA GLY A 63 -16.11 14.97 -38.62
C GLY A 63 -16.00 13.55 -39.19
N VAL A 64 -16.55 12.63 -38.39
CA VAL A 64 -16.92 11.26 -38.75
C VAL A 64 -17.57 11.20 -40.14
N PHE A 65 -16.89 10.60 -41.11
CA PHE A 65 -17.56 10.08 -42.31
C PHE A 65 -18.05 8.66 -42.03
N ALA A 66 -19.34 8.54 -41.76
CA ALA A 66 -20.05 7.32 -42.11
C ALA A 66 -20.16 7.28 -43.65
N PRO A 67 -19.58 6.29 -44.35
CA PRO A 67 -19.78 6.18 -45.79
C PRO A 67 -21.22 5.75 -46.05
N ALA A 68 -21.99 6.63 -46.70
CA ALA A 68 -23.22 6.22 -47.36
C ALA A 68 -22.88 5.15 -48.42
N ALA A 69 -23.80 4.20 -48.63
CA ALA A 69 -23.56 3.04 -49.48
C ALA A 69 -23.13 3.44 -50.91
N ALA A 70 -21.90 3.08 -51.27
CA ALA A 70 -21.47 3.03 -52.67
C ALA A 70 -21.85 1.65 -53.24
N GLU A 71 -22.59 1.63 -54.36
CA GLU A 71 -22.95 0.39 -55.04
C GLU A 71 -21.69 -0.23 -55.70
N GLY A 72 -21.12 -1.25 -55.04
CA GLY A 72 -19.96 -1.97 -55.57
C GLY A 72 -19.54 -3.14 -54.69
N ILE A 73 -20.11 -4.32 -54.98
CA ILE A 73 -19.79 -5.66 -54.42
C ILE A 73 -19.72 -5.71 -52.87
N PRO A 74 -20.68 -6.37 -52.18
CA PRO A 74 -20.61 -6.46 -50.72
C PRO A 74 -19.40 -7.28 -50.28
N SER A 75 -18.38 -6.61 -49.72
CA SER A 75 -17.38 -7.26 -48.88
C SER A 75 -18.09 -8.01 -47.75
N PRO A 76 -17.63 -9.21 -47.37
CA PRO A 76 -18.22 -9.93 -46.26
C PRO A 76 -18.02 -9.12 -44.98
N ALA A 77 -19.13 -8.76 -44.32
CA ALA A 77 -19.08 -8.13 -43.01
C ALA A 77 -18.24 -8.99 -42.04
N PRO A 78 -17.46 -8.38 -41.12
CA PRO A 78 -16.65 -9.13 -40.17
C PRO A 78 -17.53 -10.13 -39.40
N PRO A 79 -17.01 -11.34 -39.12
CA PRO A 79 -17.83 -12.42 -38.58
C PRO A 79 -18.43 -12.02 -37.23
N SER A 80 -19.77 -11.92 -37.19
CA SER A 80 -20.52 -11.75 -35.95
C SER A 80 -20.11 -12.83 -34.94
N PRO A 81 -19.95 -12.49 -33.65
CA PRO A 81 -19.60 -13.48 -32.63
C PRO A 81 -20.66 -14.61 -32.58
N PRO A 82 -20.26 -15.85 -32.22
CA PRO A 82 -21.18 -16.98 -32.16
C PRO A 82 -22.35 -16.68 -31.23
N ALA A 83 -23.57 -16.93 -31.71
CA ALA A 83 -24.80 -16.54 -31.04
C ALA A 83 -24.86 -17.12 -29.60
N GLY A 84 -24.92 -16.21 -28.62
CA GLY A 84 -25.07 -16.56 -27.19
C GLY A 84 -23.88 -16.24 -26.29
N VAL A 85 -22.71 -15.89 -26.83
CA VAL A 85 -21.57 -15.40 -26.01
C VAL A 85 -21.62 -13.87 -25.93
N PRO A 86 -21.71 -13.26 -24.74
CA PRO A 86 -21.64 -11.81 -24.62
C PRO A 86 -20.22 -11.33 -24.94
N THR A 87 -20.11 -10.36 -25.85
CA THR A 87 -18.83 -9.70 -26.15
C THR A 87 -18.30 -9.02 -24.88
N PRO A 88 -17.05 -9.28 -24.45
CA PRO A 88 -16.49 -8.63 -23.27
C PRO A 88 -16.40 -7.12 -23.48
N SER A 89 -16.55 -6.35 -22.41
CA SER A 89 -16.44 -4.89 -22.46
C SER A 89 -15.01 -4.47 -22.87
N PRO A 90 -14.84 -3.34 -23.57
CA PRO A 90 -13.53 -2.87 -24.01
C PRO A 90 -12.54 -2.67 -22.86
N GLU A 91 -13.01 -2.29 -21.67
CA GLU A 91 -12.21 -2.16 -20.45
C GLU A 91 -11.66 -3.51 -19.95
N VAL A 92 -12.48 -4.56 -19.98
CA VAL A 92 -12.03 -5.92 -19.62
C VAL A 92 -11.01 -6.42 -20.63
N VAL A 93 -11.21 -6.15 -21.93
CA VAL A 93 -10.22 -6.52 -22.95
C VAL A 93 -8.93 -5.71 -22.77
N ALA A 94 -8.99 -4.40 -22.59
CA ALA A 94 -7.83 -3.54 -22.35
C ALA A 94 -7.01 -3.95 -21.12
N SER A 95 -7.65 -4.49 -20.07
CA SER A 95 -6.94 -4.99 -18.87
C SER A 95 -6.31 -6.38 -19.05
N LEU A 96 -6.69 -7.14 -20.09
CA LEU A 96 -6.12 -8.45 -20.42
C LEU A 96 -5.04 -8.38 -21.51
N LEU A 97 -5.03 -7.34 -22.34
CA LEU A 97 -4.05 -7.15 -23.42
C LEU A 97 -2.72 -6.61 -22.88
N THR A 98 -1.60 -7.24 -23.25
CA THR A 98 -0.26 -6.72 -22.95
C THR A 98 0.35 -6.02 -24.17
N ALA A 99 0.93 -4.83 -24.01
CA ALA A 99 1.63 -4.16 -25.11
C ALA A 99 2.80 -5.02 -25.64
N GLY A 100 2.88 -5.19 -26.97
CA GLY A 100 3.83 -6.09 -27.63
C GLY A 100 3.39 -7.56 -27.76
N GLU A 101 2.27 -7.95 -27.15
CA GLU A 101 1.69 -9.29 -27.29
C GLU A 101 1.21 -9.53 -28.74
N THR A 102 1.35 -10.77 -29.24
CA THR A 102 0.87 -11.16 -30.58
C THR A 102 -0.39 -12.02 -30.46
N LEU A 103 -1.48 -11.57 -31.07
CA LEU A 103 -2.80 -12.20 -31.02
C LEU A 103 -3.34 -12.45 -32.44
N TRP A 104 -4.38 -13.26 -32.56
CA TRP A 104 -5.12 -13.43 -33.82
C TRP A 104 -6.34 -12.51 -33.86
N ALA A 105 -6.45 -11.73 -34.93
CA ALA A 105 -7.60 -10.88 -35.21
C ALA A 105 -8.05 -11.05 -36.65
N HIS A 106 -9.35 -10.88 -36.89
CA HIS A 106 -9.89 -10.68 -38.23
C HIS A 106 -9.73 -9.20 -38.59
N VAL A 107 -8.83 -8.89 -39.52
CA VAL A 107 -8.53 -7.51 -39.94
C VAL A 107 -9.26 -7.19 -41.24
N ASP A 108 -9.86 -6.01 -41.32
CA ASP A 108 -10.50 -5.46 -42.52
C ASP A 108 -10.20 -3.95 -42.60
N GLY A 109 -9.19 -3.60 -43.40
CA GLY A 109 -8.67 -2.23 -43.48
C GLY A 109 -8.24 -1.68 -42.11
N PRO A 110 -8.76 -0.52 -41.66
CA PRO A 110 -8.44 0.08 -40.36
C PRO A 110 -9.18 -0.55 -39.17
N VAL A 111 -10.11 -1.47 -39.41
CA VAL A 111 -10.90 -2.14 -38.37
C VAL A 111 -10.38 -3.56 -38.19
N ALA A 112 -10.32 -4.04 -36.96
CA ALA A 112 -10.05 -5.45 -36.67
C ALA A 112 -10.92 -5.95 -35.53
N VAL A 113 -11.14 -7.26 -35.48
CA VAL A 113 -11.93 -7.94 -34.44
C VAL A 113 -11.11 -9.06 -33.84
N LEU A 114 -10.86 -9.01 -32.54
CA LEU A 114 -10.16 -10.07 -31.81
C LEU A 114 -11.01 -11.35 -31.78
N GLY A 115 -10.39 -12.51 -31.49
CA GLY A 115 -11.11 -13.77 -31.28
C GLY A 115 -12.18 -13.73 -30.17
N SER A 116 -12.16 -12.72 -29.29
CA SER A 116 -13.18 -12.43 -28.28
C SER A 116 -14.43 -11.71 -28.82
N GLY A 117 -14.43 -11.31 -30.10
CA GLY A 117 -15.46 -10.46 -30.70
C GLY A 117 -15.30 -8.96 -30.40
N CYS A 118 -14.28 -8.56 -29.65
CA CYS A 118 -14.02 -7.15 -29.35
C CYS A 118 -13.40 -6.43 -30.56
N GLY A 119 -13.96 -5.28 -30.92
CA GLY A 119 -13.44 -4.41 -31.98
C GLY A 119 -12.20 -3.65 -31.51
N VAL A 120 -11.17 -3.66 -32.34
CA VAL A 120 -9.87 -3.01 -32.13
C VAL A 120 -9.46 -2.26 -33.40
N THR A 121 -8.66 -1.21 -33.26
CA THR A 121 -8.23 -0.39 -34.40
C THR A 121 -6.91 -0.92 -34.97
N ALA A 122 -6.85 -1.19 -36.27
CA ALA A 122 -5.65 -1.62 -36.97
C ALA A 122 -4.79 -0.41 -37.39
N VAL A 123 -3.55 -0.35 -36.91
CA VAL A 123 -2.57 0.69 -37.20
C VAL A 123 -1.45 0.11 -38.07
N TYR A 124 -1.07 0.80 -39.13
CA TYR A 124 -0.06 0.38 -40.10
C TYR A 124 1.14 1.34 -40.06
N ASP A 125 2.36 0.82 -40.12
CA ASP A 125 3.59 1.64 -40.21
C ASP A 125 3.89 2.13 -41.65
N GLY A 126 2.98 1.87 -42.59
CA GLY A 126 3.12 2.15 -44.02
C GLY A 126 1.78 1.99 -44.75
N GLU A 127 1.83 1.84 -46.07
CA GLU A 127 0.64 1.55 -46.88
C GLU A 127 0.03 0.19 -46.48
N PRO A 128 -1.30 0.08 -46.27
CA PRO A 128 -1.92 -1.18 -45.92
C PRO A 128 -1.76 -2.19 -47.06
N ASP A 129 -1.42 -3.43 -46.69
CA ASP A 129 -1.10 -4.50 -47.64
C ASP A 129 -2.29 -5.00 -48.47
N GLY A 130 -3.50 -4.49 -48.23
CA GLY A 130 -4.72 -4.85 -48.94
C GLY A 130 -5.33 -6.20 -48.54
N PHE A 131 -4.75 -6.91 -47.56
CA PHE A 131 -5.23 -8.23 -47.13
C PHE A 131 -6.22 -8.13 -45.97
N SER A 132 -7.47 -8.50 -46.25
CA SER A 132 -8.51 -8.73 -45.25
C SER A 132 -8.52 -10.20 -44.79
N GLY A 133 -8.73 -10.45 -43.50
CA GLY A 133 -8.95 -11.79 -42.95
C GLY A 133 -8.29 -12.03 -41.59
N TRP A 134 -8.31 -13.29 -41.14
CA TRP A 134 -7.63 -13.72 -39.91
C TRP A 134 -6.12 -13.67 -40.07
N ARG A 135 -5.45 -12.85 -39.26
CA ARG A 135 -3.98 -12.73 -39.24
C ARG A 135 -3.43 -12.42 -37.84
N PRO A 136 -2.14 -12.71 -37.59
CA PRO A 136 -1.46 -12.24 -36.39
C PRO A 136 -1.36 -10.70 -36.38
N VAL A 137 -1.65 -10.11 -35.23
CA VAL A 137 -1.55 -8.69 -34.94
C VAL A 137 -0.80 -8.49 -33.62
N THR A 138 0.06 -7.47 -33.53
CA THR A 138 0.76 -7.10 -32.29
C THR A 138 0.00 -5.98 -31.58
N VAL A 139 -0.20 -6.09 -30.25
CA VAL A 139 -0.84 -5.03 -29.46
C VAL A 139 0.10 -3.82 -29.37
N VAL A 140 -0.37 -2.65 -29.80
CA VAL A 140 0.42 -1.39 -29.77
C VAL A 140 0.11 -0.60 -28.51
N ASP A 141 -1.16 -0.29 -28.28
CA ASP A 141 -1.65 0.39 -27.07
C ASP A 141 -2.92 -0.34 -26.61
N PRO A 142 -2.86 -1.07 -25.47
CA PRO A 142 -4.00 -1.81 -24.94
C PRO A 142 -5.10 -0.88 -24.40
N ALA A 143 -4.75 0.31 -23.88
CA ALA A 143 -5.73 1.27 -23.36
C ALA A 143 -6.54 1.95 -24.47
N ARG A 144 -5.95 2.10 -25.67
CA ARG A 144 -6.65 2.57 -26.88
C ARG A 144 -7.20 1.45 -27.77
N LEU A 145 -7.03 0.18 -27.37
CA LEU A 145 -7.38 -0.99 -28.19
C LEU A 145 -6.82 -0.91 -29.62
N THR A 146 -5.55 -0.53 -29.75
CA THR A 146 -4.86 -0.47 -31.06
C THR A 146 -3.94 -1.66 -31.24
N VAL A 147 -4.02 -2.27 -32.42
CA VAL A 147 -3.21 -3.41 -32.84
C VAL A 147 -2.55 -3.12 -34.19
N ARG A 148 -1.41 -3.76 -34.45
CA ARG A 148 -0.63 -3.61 -35.67
C ARG A 148 -0.59 -4.95 -36.40
N PRO A 149 -1.17 -5.07 -37.60
CA PRO A 149 -1.06 -6.29 -38.37
C PRO A 149 0.39 -6.65 -38.67
N VAL A 150 0.75 -7.91 -38.49
CA VAL A 150 2.07 -8.40 -38.92
C VAL A 150 2.03 -8.47 -40.45
N PRO A 151 2.93 -7.76 -41.16
CA PRO A 151 2.89 -7.69 -42.62
C PRO A 151 3.18 -9.07 -43.24
N LEU A 152 2.38 -9.46 -44.22
CA LEU A 152 2.64 -10.63 -45.03
C LEU A 152 3.58 -10.24 -46.17
N SER A 153 4.84 -10.68 -46.10
CA SER A 153 5.75 -10.59 -47.24
C SER A 153 5.27 -11.52 -48.35
N LEU A 154 4.53 -10.98 -49.33
CA LEU A 154 4.35 -11.67 -50.61
C LEU A 154 5.70 -11.71 -51.31
N ALA A 155 6.41 -12.83 -51.16
CA ALA A 155 7.42 -13.21 -52.11
C ALA A 155 6.72 -13.38 -53.47
N GLU A 156 7.03 -12.50 -54.42
CA GLU A 156 6.65 -12.70 -55.81
C GLU A 156 7.22 -14.07 -56.24
N PRO A 157 6.38 -15.03 -56.67
CA PRO A 157 6.84 -16.38 -56.94
C PRO A 157 7.88 -16.34 -58.06
N PRO A 158 9.06 -16.99 -57.90
CA PRO A 158 10.12 -16.89 -58.88
C PRO A 158 9.61 -17.36 -60.24
N VAL A 159 9.86 -16.55 -61.28
CA VAL A 159 9.38 -16.78 -62.64
C VAL A 159 9.81 -18.17 -63.10
N GLY A 160 8.83 -19.06 -63.32
CA GLY A 160 9.05 -20.48 -63.65
C GLY A 160 8.68 -21.49 -62.55
N ALA A 161 8.24 -21.05 -61.35
CA ALA A 161 7.84 -21.96 -60.27
C ALA A 161 6.48 -22.67 -60.47
N ALA A 162 5.67 -22.21 -61.44
CA ALA A 162 4.42 -22.87 -61.81
C ALA A 162 4.66 -23.82 -62.99
N THR A 163 4.77 -25.12 -62.72
CA THR A 163 4.67 -26.17 -63.75
C THR A 163 3.37 -25.96 -64.52
N SER A 164 3.42 -25.91 -65.85
CA SER A 164 2.20 -25.61 -66.60
C SER A 164 1.22 -26.78 -66.49
N VAL A 165 -0.09 -26.51 -66.47
CA VAL A 165 -1.11 -27.57 -66.35
C VAL A 165 -1.01 -28.56 -67.53
N ALA A 166 -0.52 -28.12 -68.69
CA ALA A 166 -0.25 -29.01 -69.82
C ALA A 166 0.83 -30.06 -69.51
N GLU A 167 1.90 -29.69 -68.80
CA GLU A 167 2.99 -30.61 -68.42
C GLU A 167 2.55 -31.66 -67.39
N LEU A 168 1.57 -31.35 -66.51
CA LEU A 168 1.01 -32.32 -65.57
C LEU A 168 0.24 -33.48 -66.25
N TYR A 169 -0.16 -33.33 -67.51
CA TYR A 169 -0.92 -34.34 -68.25
C TYR A 169 -0.18 -34.89 -69.49
N SER A 170 1.09 -34.52 -69.70
CA SER A 170 1.86 -34.93 -70.88
C SER A 170 2.25 -36.41 -70.91
N ASP A 171 2.42 -37.05 -69.75
CA ASP A 171 2.80 -38.47 -69.65
C ASP A 171 1.56 -39.35 -69.38
N THR A 172 0.85 -39.69 -70.46
CA THR A 172 0.05 -40.92 -70.51
C THR A 172 0.35 -41.68 -71.80
N GLU A 173 1.39 -42.54 -71.76
CA GLU A 173 1.45 -43.65 -72.71
C GLU A 173 0.18 -44.50 -72.57
N PRO A 174 -0.45 -44.94 -73.67
CA PRO A 174 -1.64 -45.77 -73.58
C PRO A 174 -1.25 -47.14 -73.01
N GLN A 175 -1.63 -47.40 -71.76
CA GLN A 175 -1.58 -48.74 -71.18
C GLN A 175 -2.24 -49.72 -72.14
N SER A 176 -1.52 -50.81 -72.46
CA SER A 176 -1.96 -51.76 -73.47
C SER A 176 -3.33 -52.32 -73.12
N ALA A 177 -4.20 -52.41 -74.14
CA ALA A 177 -5.60 -52.81 -73.99
C ALA A 177 -5.77 -54.32 -73.68
N ALA A 178 -5.31 -54.74 -72.51
CA ALA A 178 -5.73 -55.99 -71.88
C ALA A 178 -6.95 -55.68 -70.99
N GLU A 179 -8.12 -56.22 -71.34
CA GLU A 179 -9.32 -56.09 -70.50
C GLU A 179 -9.01 -56.56 -69.06
N PRO A 180 -9.33 -55.77 -68.03
CA PRO A 180 -9.18 -56.19 -66.65
C PRO A 180 -10.19 -57.31 -66.38
N ARG A 181 -9.74 -58.56 -66.51
CA ARG A 181 -10.50 -59.74 -66.11
C ARG A 181 -10.92 -59.56 -64.67
N ARG A 182 -12.24 -59.52 -64.41
CA ARG A 182 -12.76 -59.42 -63.04
C ARG A 182 -12.17 -60.55 -62.21
N ALA A 183 -11.48 -60.18 -61.13
CA ALA A 183 -11.19 -61.12 -60.06
C ALA A 183 -12.51 -61.78 -59.60
N THR A 184 -12.42 -63.02 -59.15
CA THR A 184 -13.57 -63.76 -58.59
C THR A 184 -14.31 -62.90 -57.55
N PRO A 185 -15.65 -62.99 -57.48
CA PRO A 185 -16.41 -62.20 -56.51
C PRO A 185 -15.85 -62.41 -55.10
N PHE A 186 -15.62 -61.31 -54.38
CA PHE A 186 -15.15 -61.35 -53.00
C PHE A 186 -16.10 -62.23 -52.15
N PRO A 187 -15.58 -63.08 -51.26
CA PRO A 187 -16.42 -63.92 -50.40
C PRO A 187 -17.16 -63.05 -49.39
N VAL A 188 -18.40 -62.72 -49.71
CA VAL A 188 -19.30 -61.97 -48.83
C VAL A 188 -19.67 -62.87 -47.64
N GLY A 189 -19.31 -62.47 -46.43
CA GLY A 189 -19.69 -63.17 -45.19
C GLY A 189 -18.59 -63.91 -44.41
N GLN A 190 -17.30 -63.72 -44.73
CA GLN A 190 -16.17 -64.24 -43.92
C GLN A 190 -15.42 -63.18 -43.09
N GLY A 191 -15.99 -61.98 -42.94
CA GLY A 191 -15.45 -60.97 -42.03
C GLY A 191 -15.82 -61.24 -40.57
N PRO A 192 -15.00 -60.82 -39.58
CA PRO A 192 -15.45 -60.78 -38.20
C PRO A 192 -16.64 -59.82 -38.06
N ASP A 193 -17.51 -60.09 -37.10
CA ASP A 193 -18.62 -59.18 -36.75
C ASP A 193 -18.05 -57.84 -36.28
N LEU A 194 -18.18 -56.82 -37.13
CA LEU A 194 -17.63 -55.49 -36.91
C LEU A 194 -18.30 -54.79 -35.72
N ASP A 195 -19.58 -55.07 -35.47
CA ASP A 195 -20.30 -54.50 -34.33
C ASP A 195 -19.80 -55.13 -33.02
N ALA A 196 -19.52 -56.43 -33.00
CA ALA A 196 -18.90 -57.09 -31.85
C ALA A 196 -17.48 -56.56 -31.57
N VAL A 197 -16.67 -56.35 -32.62
CA VAL A 197 -15.32 -55.77 -32.48
C VAL A 197 -15.37 -54.31 -32.00
N LEU A 198 -16.27 -53.49 -32.56
CA LEU A 198 -16.44 -52.09 -32.15
C LEU A 198 -16.93 -51.99 -30.70
N ASN A 199 -17.94 -52.76 -30.31
CA ASN A 199 -18.46 -52.77 -28.94
C ASN A 199 -17.38 -53.21 -27.93
N ARG A 200 -16.53 -54.18 -28.31
CA ARG A 200 -15.38 -54.58 -27.50
C ARG A 200 -14.36 -53.45 -27.36
N ALA A 201 -13.95 -52.82 -28.46
CA ALA A 201 -13.00 -51.71 -28.43
C ALA A 201 -13.53 -50.52 -27.59
N VAL A 202 -14.82 -50.20 -27.70
CA VAL A 202 -15.48 -49.17 -26.90
C VAL A 202 -15.54 -49.55 -25.41
N ALA A 203 -15.72 -50.83 -25.08
CA ALA A 203 -15.68 -51.31 -23.70
C ALA A 203 -14.26 -51.19 -23.10
N GLU A 204 -13.24 -51.65 -23.84
CA GLU A 204 -11.82 -51.57 -23.44
C GLU A 204 -11.37 -50.11 -23.26
N GLU A 205 -11.73 -49.19 -24.16
CA GLU A 205 -11.42 -47.76 -23.99
C GLU A 205 -12.21 -47.09 -22.85
N ARG A 206 -13.47 -47.46 -22.62
CA ARG A 206 -14.21 -46.99 -21.43
C ARG A 206 -13.57 -47.44 -20.12
N GLU A 207 -12.96 -48.62 -20.10
CA GLU A 207 -12.22 -49.11 -18.94
C GLU A 207 -10.88 -48.38 -18.77
N ARG A 208 -10.14 -48.14 -19.86
CA ARG A 208 -8.92 -47.30 -19.85
C ARG A 208 -9.19 -45.90 -19.31
N VAL A 209 -10.20 -45.20 -19.85
CA VAL A 209 -10.57 -43.85 -19.41
C VAL A 209 -10.98 -43.82 -17.93
N ARG A 210 -11.72 -44.84 -17.44
CA ARG A 210 -12.03 -44.94 -16.00
C ARG A 210 -10.79 -45.16 -15.14
N ALA A 211 -9.88 -46.02 -15.57
CA ALA A 211 -8.63 -46.30 -14.85
C ALA A 211 -7.72 -45.06 -14.81
N GLU A 212 -7.60 -44.33 -15.92
CA GLU A 212 -6.84 -43.08 -15.99
C GLU A 212 -7.48 -41.98 -15.13
N ALA A 213 -8.81 -41.82 -15.17
CA ALA A 213 -9.54 -40.87 -14.33
C ALA A 213 -9.34 -41.18 -12.84
N ALA A 214 -9.38 -42.45 -12.43
CA ALA A 214 -9.09 -42.85 -11.05
C ALA A 214 -7.63 -42.55 -10.65
N ALA A 215 -6.67 -42.83 -11.53
CA ALA A 215 -5.25 -42.52 -11.31
C ALA A 215 -4.97 -41.00 -11.29
N ALA A 216 -5.73 -40.20 -12.04
CA ALA A 216 -5.68 -38.74 -11.99
C ALA A 216 -6.26 -38.20 -10.68
N ALA A 217 -7.43 -38.70 -10.26
CA ALA A 217 -8.06 -38.33 -8.98
C ALA A 217 -7.16 -38.64 -7.78
N HIS A 218 -6.56 -39.84 -7.73
CA HIS A 218 -5.63 -40.22 -6.66
C HIS A 218 -4.37 -39.34 -6.64
N ARG A 219 -3.83 -38.95 -7.80
CA ARG A 219 -2.71 -37.98 -7.88
C ARG A 219 -3.11 -36.60 -7.36
N ALA A 220 -4.30 -36.12 -7.72
CA ALA A 220 -4.82 -34.84 -7.23
C ALA A 220 -5.05 -34.85 -5.72
N GLU A 221 -5.56 -35.96 -5.16
CA GLU A 221 -5.73 -36.12 -3.71
C GLU A 221 -4.38 -36.10 -2.96
N ILE A 222 -3.36 -36.78 -3.48
CA ILE A 222 -2.00 -36.72 -2.91
C ILE A 222 -1.47 -35.28 -2.93
N GLN A 223 -1.57 -34.58 -4.07
CA GLN A 223 -1.11 -33.19 -4.20
C GLN A 223 -1.84 -32.26 -3.23
N LEU A 224 -3.17 -32.39 -3.11
CA LEU A 224 -3.99 -31.62 -2.18
C LEU A 224 -3.61 -31.90 -0.71
N ASN A 225 -3.29 -33.14 -0.37
CA ASN A 225 -2.83 -33.50 0.97
C ASN A 225 -1.41 -32.99 1.28
N VAL A 226 -0.51 -32.92 0.30
CA VAL A 226 0.80 -32.26 0.43
C VAL A 226 0.63 -30.75 0.61
N ALA A 227 -0.15 -30.10 -0.25
CA ALA A 227 -0.41 -28.66 -0.16
C ALA A 227 -1.06 -28.25 1.18
N LYS A 228 -1.96 -29.08 1.74
CA LYS A 228 -2.52 -28.88 3.09
C LYS A 228 -1.46 -28.94 4.19
N ARG A 229 -0.48 -29.86 4.10
CA ARG A 229 0.61 -29.97 5.07
C ARG A 229 1.54 -28.76 4.98
N GLU A 230 1.96 -28.38 3.78
CA GLU A 230 2.79 -27.18 3.58
C GLU A 230 2.10 -25.90 4.09
N LEU A 231 0.79 -25.77 3.88
CA LEU A 231 0.02 -24.63 4.40
C LEU A 231 -0.06 -24.64 5.93
N ALA A 232 -0.26 -25.81 6.55
CA ALA A 232 -0.25 -25.95 8.01
C ALA A 232 1.13 -25.62 8.61
N GLU A 233 2.22 -26.12 8.01
CA GLU A 233 3.59 -25.80 8.43
C GLU A 233 3.90 -24.30 8.33
N ARG A 234 3.48 -23.64 7.23
CA ARG A 234 3.62 -22.18 7.08
C ARG A 234 2.79 -21.41 8.11
N ALA A 235 1.59 -21.87 8.44
CA ALA A 235 0.74 -21.27 9.47
C ALA A 235 1.38 -21.41 10.86
N GLU A 236 1.90 -22.58 11.22
CA GLU A 236 2.63 -22.79 12.48
C GLU A 236 3.88 -21.89 12.58
N LEU A 237 4.66 -21.76 11.52
CA LEU A 237 5.83 -20.88 11.50
C LEU A 237 5.41 -19.41 11.68
N ALA A 238 4.36 -18.96 10.98
CA ALA A 238 3.82 -17.62 11.13
C ALA A 238 3.33 -17.35 12.57
N GLU A 239 2.66 -18.33 13.19
CA GLU A 239 2.21 -18.22 14.59
C GLU A 239 3.38 -18.15 15.57
N ARG A 240 4.41 -19.00 15.39
CA ARG A 240 5.65 -18.94 16.22
C ARG A 240 6.33 -17.57 16.08
N HIS A 241 6.42 -17.02 14.88
CA HIS A 241 6.95 -15.66 14.65
C HIS A 241 6.05 -14.54 15.21
N ALA A 242 4.73 -14.75 15.31
CA ALA A 242 3.83 -13.81 15.99
C ALA A 242 4.06 -13.83 17.50
N ARG A 243 4.08 -15.03 18.13
CA ARG A 243 4.34 -15.21 19.56
C ARG A 243 5.70 -14.63 19.97
N MET A 244 6.76 -14.90 19.21
CA MET A 244 8.09 -14.31 19.48
C MET A 244 8.10 -12.78 19.46
N ARG A 245 7.34 -12.15 18.55
CA ARG A 245 7.22 -10.67 18.51
C ARG A 245 6.39 -10.14 19.68
N GLU A 246 5.34 -10.85 20.07
CA GLU A 246 4.53 -10.49 21.23
C GLU A 246 5.34 -10.59 22.54
N GLU A 247 6.10 -11.67 22.73
CA GLU A 247 7.01 -11.83 23.86
C GLU A 247 8.09 -10.74 23.89
N GLN A 248 8.64 -10.35 22.73
CA GLN A 248 9.58 -9.23 22.63
C GLN A 248 8.93 -7.91 23.05
N ALA A 249 7.75 -7.58 22.50
CA ALA A 249 7.01 -6.37 22.86
C ALA A 249 6.65 -6.32 24.36
N GLN A 250 6.17 -7.43 24.95
CA GLN A 250 5.88 -7.52 26.38
C GLN A 250 7.13 -7.41 27.28
N ASN A 251 8.31 -7.80 26.77
CA ASN A 251 9.58 -7.64 27.48
C ASN A 251 10.11 -6.20 27.38
N GLU A 252 9.95 -5.54 26.24
CA GLU A 252 10.25 -4.13 26.05
C GLU A 252 9.33 -3.25 26.90
N GLU A 253 8.02 -3.54 26.93
CA GLU A 253 7.06 -2.85 27.79
C GLU A 253 7.44 -3.00 29.27
N ARG A 254 7.77 -4.22 29.72
CA ARG A 254 8.25 -4.44 31.10
C ARG A 254 9.53 -3.67 31.42
N ARG A 255 10.45 -3.51 30.46
CA ARG A 255 11.65 -2.67 30.65
C ARG A 255 11.28 -1.19 30.76
N ALA A 256 10.46 -0.68 29.85
CA ALA A 256 9.98 0.71 29.87
C ALA A 256 9.21 1.03 31.17
N GLN A 257 8.36 0.12 31.66
CA GLN A 257 7.68 0.25 32.94
C GLN A 257 8.67 0.28 34.13
N GLN A 258 9.72 -0.57 34.12
CA GLN A 258 10.77 -0.56 35.15
C GLN A 258 11.60 0.73 35.13
N GLU A 259 11.96 1.23 33.95
CA GLU A 259 12.68 2.49 33.78
C GLU A 259 11.83 3.68 34.25
N ALA A 260 10.54 3.73 33.87
CA ALA A 260 9.61 4.75 34.35
C ALA A 260 9.45 4.71 35.88
N ALA A 261 9.32 3.53 36.48
CA ALA A 261 9.25 3.37 37.93
C ALA A 261 10.54 3.85 38.64
N GLN A 262 11.71 3.59 38.05
CA GLN A 262 13.00 4.09 38.56
C GLN A 262 13.10 5.62 38.46
N GLN A 263 12.67 6.22 37.35
CA GLN A 263 12.63 7.67 37.18
C GLN A 263 11.71 8.34 38.21
N VAL A 264 10.52 7.77 38.45
CA VAL A 264 9.59 8.27 39.48
C VAL A 264 10.20 8.15 40.89
N ALA A 265 10.86 7.04 41.20
CA ALA A 265 11.54 6.87 42.50
C ALA A 265 12.72 7.85 42.68
N ALA A 266 13.49 8.11 41.62
CA ALA A 266 14.55 9.11 41.63
C ALA A 266 14.00 10.53 41.84
N ALA A 267 12.98 10.93 41.08
CA ALA A 267 12.32 12.23 41.21
C ALA A 267 11.70 12.43 42.60
N GLN A 268 11.07 11.40 43.19
CA GLN A 268 10.59 11.45 44.58
C GLN A 268 11.73 11.64 45.59
N THR A 269 12.86 10.95 45.39
CA THR A 269 14.04 11.09 46.26
C THR A 269 14.65 12.49 46.16
N GLU A 270 14.71 13.07 44.96
CA GLU A 270 15.17 14.44 44.73
C GLU A 270 14.22 15.48 45.34
N ALA A 271 12.91 15.32 45.17
CA ALA A 271 11.90 16.17 45.80
C ALA A 271 12.01 16.12 47.35
N GLN A 272 12.21 14.94 47.94
CA GLN A 272 12.45 14.82 49.38
C GLN A 272 13.72 15.54 49.84
N ARG A 273 14.83 15.45 49.06
CA ARG A 273 16.06 16.19 49.33
C ARG A 273 15.86 17.70 49.25
N GLN A 274 15.10 18.19 48.27
CA GLN A 274 14.76 19.61 48.14
C GLN A 274 13.91 20.10 49.33
N ILE A 275 12.91 19.31 49.76
CA ILE A 275 12.09 19.62 50.94
C ILE A 275 12.94 19.66 52.22
N ALA A 276 13.89 18.73 52.38
CA ALA A 276 14.82 18.72 53.51
C ALA A 276 15.71 19.98 53.50
N ALA A 277 16.36 20.29 52.37
CA ALA A 277 17.19 21.48 52.23
C ALA A 277 16.40 22.79 52.47
N ALA A 278 15.16 22.88 52.00
CA ALA A 278 14.29 24.03 52.24
C ALA A 278 13.89 24.17 53.73
N ARG A 279 13.67 23.05 54.44
CA ARG A 279 13.44 23.05 55.89
C ARG A 279 14.67 23.48 56.67
N ASP A 280 15.87 23.04 56.27
CA ASP A 280 17.12 23.43 56.91
C ASP A 280 17.41 24.93 56.70
N GLN A 281 17.18 25.46 55.48
CA GLN A 281 17.24 26.89 55.21
C GLN A 281 16.23 27.68 56.06
N ALA A 282 14.98 27.21 56.16
CA ALA A 282 13.98 27.82 57.02
C ALA A 282 14.44 27.84 58.50
N ALA A 283 14.95 26.72 59.03
CA ALA A 283 15.47 26.63 60.38
C ALA A 283 16.64 27.61 60.64
N GLN A 284 17.58 27.72 59.69
CA GLN A 284 18.69 28.68 59.76
C GLN A 284 18.20 30.13 59.77
N THR A 285 17.23 30.49 58.91
CA THR A 285 16.67 31.85 58.92
C THR A 285 15.96 32.17 60.23
N VAL A 286 15.21 31.22 60.81
CA VAL A 286 14.57 31.38 62.13
C VAL A 286 15.62 31.59 63.23
N GLN A 287 16.70 30.80 63.26
CA GLN A 287 17.80 31.01 64.21
C GLN A 287 18.47 32.39 64.05
N HIS A 288 18.70 32.83 62.82
CA HIS A 288 19.26 34.16 62.55
C HIS A 288 18.32 35.31 62.96
N TRP A 289 17.00 35.13 62.83
CA TRP A 289 16.01 36.07 63.36
C TRP A 289 15.97 36.07 64.90
N GLN A 290 16.02 34.91 65.54
CA GLN A 290 16.09 34.80 67.00
C GLN A 290 17.35 35.46 67.58
N PHE A 291 18.52 35.24 66.97
CA PHE A 291 19.76 35.89 67.38
C PHE A 291 19.68 37.42 67.26
N ARG A 292 19.18 37.94 66.12
CA ARG A 292 18.98 39.39 65.94
C ARG A 292 17.94 39.97 66.91
N ALA A 293 16.90 39.22 67.27
CA ALA A 293 15.92 39.63 68.28
C ALA A 293 16.58 39.74 69.67
N GLN A 294 17.32 38.72 70.10
CA GLN A 294 18.07 38.75 71.37
C GLN A 294 19.10 39.88 71.42
N GLN A 295 19.80 40.14 70.32
CA GLN A 295 20.73 41.26 70.22
C GLN A 295 20.01 42.61 70.38
N ALA A 296 18.88 42.81 69.68
CA ALA A 296 18.06 44.01 69.81
C ALA A 296 17.45 44.18 71.22
N GLU A 297 17.11 43.08 71.91
CA GLU A 297 16.69 43.11 73.32
C GLU A 297 17.84 43.50 74.26
N GLY A 298 19.04 42.96 74.05
CA GLY A 298 20.24 43.33 74.78
C GLY A 298 20.64 44.80 74.59
N ASP A 299 20.56 45.30 73.35
CA ASP A 299 20.83 46.71 73.04
C ASP A 299 19.75 47.63 73.63
N ARG A 300 18.47 47.23 73.63
CA ARG A 300 17.39 47.93 74.35
C ARG A 300 17.65 47.98 75.86
N ALA A 301 18.09 46.88 76.47
CA ALA A 301 18.43 46.84 77.89
C ALA A 301 19.60 47.78 78.23
N ARG A 302 20.66 47.78 77.40
CA ARG A 302 21.79 48.72 77.52
C ARG A 302 21.34 50.19 77.41
N LEU A 303 20.56 50.52 76.38
CA LEU A 303 20.02 51.87 76.20
C LEU A 303 19.12 52.30 77.37
N ALA A 304 18.36 51.37 77.96
CA ALA A 304 17.55 51.64 79.16
C ALA A 304 18.41 51.87 80.42
N GLU A 305 19.54 51.17 80.57
CA GLU A 305 20.52 51.47 81.63
C GLU A 305 21.19 52.84 81.41
N GLU A 306 21.58 53.16 80.18
CA GLU A 306 22.17 54.46 79.83
C GLU A 306 21.19 55.61 80.09
N LEU A 307 19.92 55.46 79.69
CA LEU A 307 18.84 56.39 80.04
C LEU A 307 18.70 56.54 81.57
N ASN A 308 18.75 55.45 82.33
CA ASN A 308 18.70 55.52 83.80
C ASN A 308 19.93 56.21 84.42
N ARG A 309 21.14 56.03 83.87
CA ARG A 309 22.35 56.76 84.30
C ARG A 309 22.27 58.25 83.94
N ALA A 310 21.84 58.57 82.72
CA ALA A 310 21.62 59.94 82.26
C ALA A 310 20.55 60.65 83.11
N ASN A 311 19.45 59.97 83.43
CA ASN A 311 18.40 60.53 84.28
C ASN A 311 18.88 60.72 85.73
N ARG A 312 19.63 59.77 86.31
CA ARG A 312 20.24 59.94 87.65
C ARG A 312 21.21 61.12 87.72
N THR A 313 22.06 61.31 86.70
CA THR A 313 23.00 62.44 86.63
C THR A 313 22.29 63.78 86.36
N GLY A 314 21.21 63.77 85.58
CA GLY A 314 20.31 64.92 85.40
C GLY A 314 19.60 65.33 86.70
N VAL A 315 19.06 64.35 87.44
CA VAL A 315 18.45 64.55 88.76
C VAL A 315 19.48 65.06 89.78
N GLN A 316 20.70 64.52 89.80
CA GLN A 316 21.77 65.04 90.66
C GLN A 316 22.11 66.51 90.35
N ARG A 317 22.17 66.91 89.06
CA ARG A 317 22.35 68.33 88.68
C ARG A 317 21.18 69.20 89.12
N LEU A 318 19.94 68.75 88.95
CA LEU A 318 18.75 69.47 89.42
C LEU A 318 18.72 69.62 90.95
N VAL A 319 19.09 68.58 91.70
CA VAL A 319 19.22 68.65 93.16
C VAL A 319 20.33 69.61 93.57
N LEU A 320 21.48 69.61 92.89
CA LEU A 320 22.57 70.56 93.17
C LEU A 320 22.17 72.01 92.91
N VAL A 321 21.45 72.29 91.82
CA VAL A 321 20.90 73.62 91.52
C VAL A 321 19.83 74.01 92.53
N GLY A 322 18.95 73.08 92.94
CA GLY A 322 17.97 73.31 94.00
C GLY A 322 18.61 73.63 95.35
N VAL A 323 19.65 72.89 95.74
CA VAL A 323 20.42 73.14 96.97
C VAL A 323 21.16 74.49 96.89
N LEU A 324 21.76 74.84 95.75
CA LEU A 324 22.36 76.17 95.54
C LEU A 324 21.33 77.29 95.61
N ALA A 325 20.12 77.09 95.07
CA ALA A 325 19.03 78.06 95.18
C ALA A 325 18.56 78.22 96.63
N VAL A 326 18.44 77.14 97.40
CA VAL A 326 18.12 77.20 98.83
C VAL A 326 19.24 77.89 99.63
N ILE A 327 20.51 77.59 99.35
CA ILE A 327 21.65 78.28 99.97
C ILE A 327 21.65 79.77 99.63
N ALA A 328 21.34 80.15 98.39
CA ALA A 328 21.20 81.55 97.99
C ALA A 328 20.04 82.24 98.74
N VAL A 329 18.88 81.58 98.87
CA VAL A 329 17.74 82.09 99.65
C VAL A 329 18.12 82.28 101.13
N VAL A 330 18.78 81.30 101.75
CA VAL A 330 19.26 81.40 103.14
C VAL A 330 20.29 82.53 103.30
N LEU A 331 21.23 82.68 102.37
CA LEU A 331 22.17 83.80 102.37
C LEU A 331 21.46 85.16 102.24
N THR A 332 20.45 85.28 101.36
CA THR A 332 19.67 86.53 101.27
C THR A 332 18.81 86.82 102.50
N PHE A 333 18.43 85.79 103.27
CA PHE A 333 17.74 85.98 104.55
C PHE A 333 18.72 86.42 105.66
N VAL A 334 19.91 85.81 105.73
CA VAL A 334 20.94 86.15 106.73
C VAL A 334 21.51 87.56 106.48
N LEU A 335 21.78 87.94 105.22
CA LEU A 335 22.22 89.30 104.87
C LEU A 335 21.13 90.38 105.02
N LYS A 336 19.89 90.01 105.35
CA LYS A 336 18.78 90.94 105.61
C LYS A 336 18.33 90.96 107.08
N GLY A 337 19.03 90.22 107.94
CA GLY A 337 18.85 90.16 109.39
C GLY A 337 20.04 90.71 110.19
N ALA A 338 20.95 91.42 109.52
CA ALA A 338 22.08 92.15 110.09
C ALA A 338 21.98 93.64 109.68
#